data_AF-A0A2E6GRM8-F1
#
_entry.id   AF-A0A2E6GRM8-F1
#
_cell.length_a   1.000
_cell.length_b   1.000
_cell.length_c   1.000
_cell.angle_alpha   90.00
_cell.angle_beta   90.00
_cell.angle_gamma   90.00
#
_symmetry.space_group_name_H-M   'P 1'
#
loop_
_entity.id
_entity.type
_entity.pdbx_description
1 polymer ?
#
loop_
_entity_poly.entity_id
_entity_poly.type
_entity_poly.pdbx_seq_one_letter_code
_entity_poly.pdbx_strand_id
1 'polypeptide(L)'
;MDGIYSIDGLAGGTVSNELQATLSAIAETTDGEKPKFSSAVTRRLTRWIVCRSYSGPIHELCHLIVVASRVTDARGFETFFWCNGGTSASAFRQRIDEGLSQGHASTKILQSQAASTVLYPDGEFSIAHTRMSFLSALLEFMVSTLGYSSVFETIEDILSDDASLGTVSDTANLLSRRLYAYLGTHLPAATAQRKFRAATEFLAARHDNSVLYENIDDEAVLDFWVTKSADDESEGDFKTYKNVVRLFIQVRQALLQARHQSALQQSLSIGYDRENGEIDPSAIDVALEEIHERRAPLDQLNEAPASEIKFLNKSEKGALELLLESGESAQALPLSILRATLFGAIQAQLTQALRRGTDIATIIETSEAPLNNRGYDDCLEDLERLDTHIERVLLASFYHIAMAGDDTAISILMEMRPEMDLSPLAALLPSDKPTPDNVIYLYDQKPASDTTLTIGEICGDSAACPELSAFVSESRKAAKRISRQGFSTPDATVTPNMIVGFVNGAEALLDIRKSLTSFITKISRIADALGQWEERDSQDCEIFFDQYRRIYGVSS
;
A
#
# COMPACT_ATOMS: atom_id res chain seq x y z
N MET A 1 -9.09 -22.11 14.51
CA MET A 1 -10.15 -21.12 14.20
C MET A 1 -9.44 -20.02 13.46
N ASP A 2 -9.52 -20.08 12.14
CA ASP A 2 -8.64 -19.35 11.23
C ASP A 2 -9.11 -17.90 11.14
N GLY A 3 -8.25 -16.96 11.55
CA GLY A 3 -8.46 -15.54 11.35
C GLY A 3 -8.78 -15.28 9.87
N ILE A 4 -9.93 -14.67 9.61
CA ILE A 4 -10.38 -14.35 8.26
C ILE A 4 -9.54 -13.15 7.82
N TYR A 5 -8.39 -13.42 7.21
CA TYR A 5 -7.60 -12.40 6.54
C TYR A 5 -8.39 -11.88 5.34
N SER A 6 -8.50 -10.55 5.21
CA SER A 6 -8.91 -9.87 3.99
C SER A 6 -8.04 -10.32 2.81
N ILE A 7 -8.57 -10.27 1.59
CA ILE A 7 -7.82 -10.62 0.36
C ILE A 7 -6.53 -9.79 0.25
N ASP A 8 -6.58 -8.52 0.64
CA ASP A 8 -5.40 -7.63 0.67
C ASP A 8 -4.40 -8.04 1.76
N GLY A 9 -4.91 -8.50 2.92
CA GLY A 9 -4.09 -9.06 3.98
C GLY A 9 -3.39 -10.36 3.59
N LEU A 10 -4.00 -11.18 2.73
CA LEU A 10 -3.38 -12.37 2.14
C LEU A 10 -2.38 -12.02 1.03
N ALA A 11 -2.65 -10.95 0.28
CA ALA A 11 -1.82 -10.50 -0.83
C ALA A 11 -0.60 -9.70 -0.38
N GLY A 12 -0.62 -9.18 0.84
CA GLY A 12 0.43 -8.31 1.37
C GLY A 12 0.50 -6.95 0.68
N GLY A 13 -0.65 -6.46 0.19
CA GLY A 13 -0.78 -5.22 -0.57
C GLY A 13 -2.13 -5.17 -1.30
N THR A 14 -2.38 -4.08 -2.02
CA THR A 14 -3.63 -3.85 -2.75
C THR A 14 -3.82 -4.86 -3.88
N VAL A 15 -4.97 -5.53 -3.88
CA VAL A 15 -5.46 -6.36 -4.98
C VAL A 15 -6.36 -5.54 -5.90
N SER A 16 -6.29 -5.75 -7.21
CA SER A 16 -7.14 -5.00 -8.15
C SER A 16 -8.63 -5.30 -7.96
N ASN A 17 -9.48 -4.28 -8.18
CA ASN A 17 -10.94 -4.42 -8.14
C ASN A 17 -11.44 -5.51 -9.12
N GLU A 18 -10.80 -5.62 -10.28
CA GLU A 18 -11.13 -6.64 -11.29
C GLU A 18 -10.92 -8.07 -10.77
N LEU A 19 -9.80 -8.32 -10.06
CA LEU A 19 -9.50 -9.63 -9.50
C LEU A 19 -10.43 -9.95 -8.33
N GLN A 20 -10.72 -8.96 -7.47
CA GLN A 20 -11.68 -9.13 -6.36
C GLN A 20 -13.09 -9.43 -6.89
N ALA A 21 -13.55 -8.69 -7.90
CA ALA A 21 -14.86 -8.89 -8.53
C ALA A 21 -14.96 -10.29 -9.18
N THR A 22 -13.91 -10.73 -9.86
CA THR A 22 -13.87 -12.05 -10.50
C THR A 22 -13.94 -13.19 -9.48
N LEU A 23 -13.21 -13.08 -8.37
CA LEU A 23 -13.25 -14.07 -7.29
C LEU A 23 -14.62 -14.09 -6.59
N SER A 24 -15.27 -12.94 -6.45
CA SER A 24 -16.61 -12.82 -5.87
C SER A 24 -17.67 -13.43 -6.79
N ALA A 25 -17.62 -13.13 -8.09
CA ALA A 25 -18.52 -13.73 -9.08
C ALA A 25 -18.46 -15.26 -9.11
N ILE A 26 -17.29 -15.86 -8.88
CA ILE A 26 -17.13 -17.31 -8.78
C ILE A 26 -17.76 -17.85 -7.49
N ALA A 27 -17.64 -17.11 -6.38
CA ALA A 27 -18.26 -17.49 -5.13
C ALA A 27 -19.80 -17.42 -5.20
N GLU A 28 -20.32 -16.49 -5.99
CA GLU A 28 -21.75 -16.28 -6.25
C GLU A 28 -22.30 -17.19 -7.37
N THR A 29 -21.45 -17.91 -8.09
CA THR A 29 -21.91 -18.78 -9.18
C THR A 29 -22.86 -19.85 -8.64
N THR A 30 -24.06 -19.94 -9.21
CA THR A 30 -25.12 -20.88 -8.80
C THR A 30 -25.31 -22.02 -9.80
N ASP A 31 -25.70 -23.18 -9.30
CA ASP A 31 -26.28 -24.29 -10.06
C ASP A 31 -27.74 -24.48 -9.62
N GLY A 32 -28.67 -23.92 -10.40
CA GLY A 32 -30.05 -23.72 -9.97
C GLY A 32 -30.15 -22.70 -8.83
N GLU A 33 -30.81 -23.06 -7.73
CA GLU A 33 -31.00 -22.19 -6.55
C GLU A 33 -29.86 -22.33 -5.51
N LYS A 34 -28.83 -23.16 -5.79
CA LYS A 34 -27.75 -23.43 -4.82
C LYS A 34 -26.41 -22.93 -5.33
N PRO A 35 -25.50 -22.50 -4.43
CA PRO A 35 -24.13 -22.19 -4.82
C PRO A 35 -23.46 -23.39 -5.50
N LYS A 36 -22.85 -23.15 -6.66
CA LYS A 36 -22.14 -24.17 -7.45
C LYS A 36 -20.91 -24.68 -6.70
N PHE A 37 -20.22 -23.80 -5.97
CA PHE A 37 -19.03 -24.12 -5.18
C PHE A 37 -19.27 -23.85 -3.69
N SER A 38 -18.77 -24.73 -2.83
CA SER A 38 -18.80 -24.48 -1.38
C SER A 38 -17.89 -23.33 -0.97
N SER A 39 -18.22 -22.65 0.13
CA SER A 39 -17.38 -21.58 0.70
C SER A 39 -15.95 -22.02 1.03
N ALA A 40 -15.75 -23.31 1.36
CA ALA A 40 -14.43 -23.87 1.58
C ALA A 40 -13.59 -23.94 0.28
N VAL A 41 -14.23 -24.24 -0.85
CA VAL A 41 -13.58 -24.31 -2.16
C VAL A 41 -13.22 -22.91 -2.65
N THR A 42 -14.12 -21.94 -2.52
CA THR A 42 -13.91 -20.56 -2.96
C THR A 42 -12.82 -19.88 -2.14
N ARG A 43 -12.83 -20.03 -0.80
CA ARG A 43 -11.74 -19.56 0.08
C ARG A 43 -10.39 -20.17 -0.29
N ARG A 44 -10.38 -21.47 -0.61
CA ARG A 44 -9.15 -22.16 -1.04
C ARG A 44 -8.66 -21.62 -2.38
N LEU A 45 -9.56 -21.38 -3.34
CA LEU A 45 -9.23 -20.78 -4.63
C LEU A 45 -8.61 -19.40 -4.45
N THR A 46 -9.27 -18.50 -3.71
CA THR A 46 -8.76 -17.17 -3.38
C THR A 46 -7.36 -17.25 -2.78
N ARG A 47 -7.16 -18.10 -1.77
CA ARG A 47 -5.84 -18.28 -1.15
C ARG A 47 -4.79 -18.73 -2.16
N TRP A 48 -5.10 -19.69 -3.02
CA TRP A 48 -4.15 -20.26 -3.96
C TRP A 48 -3.79 -19.29 -5.10
N ILE A 49 -4.75 -18.50 -5.57
CA ILE A 49 -4.52 -17.43 -6.55
C ILE A 49 -3.66 -16.32 -5.94
N VAL A 50 -4.09 -15.78 -4.80
CA VAL A 50 -3.40 -14.67 -4.12
C VAL A 50 -1.99 -15.07 -3.70
N CYS A 51 -1.80 -16.28 -3.18
CA CYS A 51 -0.50 -16.80 -2.77
C CYS A 51 0.35 -17.38 -3.92
N ARG A 52 -0.08 -17.21 -5.18
CA ARG A 52 0.57 -17.76 -6.39
C ARG A 52 0.96 -19.24 -6.29
N SER A 53 0.14 -20.04 -5.60
CA SER A 53 0.41 -21.45 -5.32
C SER A 53 -0.31 -22.40 -6.29
N TYR A 54 -0.69 -21.92 -7.47
CA TYR A 54 -1.63 -22.58 -8.39
C TYR A 54 -0.98 -23.50 -9.44
N SER A 55 0.34 -23.55 -9.58
CA SER A 55 1.01 -24.34 -10.64
C SER A 55 0.69 -25.85 -10.56
N GLY A 56 0.76 -26.44 -9.37
CA GLY A 56 0.38 -27.85 -9.15
C GLY A 56 -1.07 -28.15 -9.53
N PRO A 57 -2.06 -27.36 -9.08
CA PRO A 57 -3.45 -27.52 -9.49
C PRO A 57 -3.72 -27.30 -10.96
N ILE A 58 -3.04 -26.37 -11.62
CA ILE A 58 -3.20 -26.22 -13.06
C ILE A 58 -2.75 -27.49 -13.77
N HIS A 59 -1.66 -28.10 -13.32
CA HIS A 59 -1.21 -29.39 -13.83
C HIS A 59 -2.26 -30.50 -13.61
N GLU A 60 -2.80 -30.62 -12.39
CA GLU A 60 -3.89 -31.56 -12.10
C GLU A 60 -5.17 -31.27 -12.90
N LEU A 61 -5.49 -29.99 -13.14
CA LEU A 61 -6.62 -29.57 -13.95
C LEU A 61 -6.45 -30.00 -15.41
N CYS A 62 -5.26 -29.87 -15.99
CA CYS A 62 -5.00 -30.36 -17.34
C CYS A 62 -5.23 -31.87 -17.45
N HIS A 63 -4.81 -32.66 -16.46
CA HIS A 63 -5.17 -34.09 -16.41
C HIS A 63 -6.68 -34.32 -16.30
N LEU A 64 -7.40 -33.50 -15.53
CA LEU A 64 -8.85 -33.61 -15.40
C LEU A 64 -9.57 -33.25 -16.71
N ILE A 65 -9.06 -32.30 -17.48
CA ILE A 65 -9.58 -31.96 -18.82
C ILE A 65 -9.40 -33.15 -19.77
N VAL A 66 -8.28 -33.86 -19.72
CA VAL A 66 -8.09 -35.10 -20.50
C VAL A 66 -9.07 -36.19 -20.06
N VAL A 67 -9.31 -36.34 -18.75
CA VAL A 67 -10.34 -37.27 -18.26
C VAL A 67 -11.70 -36.88 -18.84
N ALA A 68 -12.06 -35.60 -18.76
CA ALA A 68 -13.32 -35.07 -19.26
C ALA A 68 -13.49 -35.31 -20.77
N SER A 69 -12.47 -35.04 -21.59
CA SER A 69 -12.52 -35.21 -23.05
C SER A 69 -12.65 -36.67 -23.51
N ARG A 70 -12.26 -37.63 -22.67
CA ARG A 70 -12.32 -39.08 -22.98
C ARG A 70 -13.58 -39.76 -22.45
N VAL A 71 -14.26 -39.17 -21.48
CA VAL A 71 -15.55 -39.68 -20.95
C VAL A 71 -16.75 -38.95 -21.55
N THR A 72 -16.51 -37.94 -22.36
CA THR A 72 -17.52 -37.19 -23.14
C THR A 72 -17.09 -37.18 -24.60
N ASP A 73 -17.98 -36.86 -25.54
CA ASP A 73 -17.59 -36.71 -26.96
C ASP A 73 -16.53 -35.61 -27.13
N ALA A 74 -15.75 -35.61 -28.23
CA ALA A 74 -14.53 -34.81 -28.41
C ALA A 74 -14.62 -33.26 -28.18
N ARG A 75 -15.81 -32.68 -28.02
CA ARG A 75 -16.03 -31.26 -27.62
C ARG A 75 -16.73 -31.11 -26.26
N GLY A 76 -16.84 -32.19 -25.49
CA GLY A 76 -17.75 -32.37 -24.37
C GLY A 76 -17.15 -32.15 -22.98
N PHE A 77 -15.88 -31.74 -22.88
CA PHE A 77 -15.31 -31.39 -21.56
C PHE A 77 -16.12 -30.26 -20.91
N GLU A 78 -16.70 -29.36 -21.71
CA GLU A 78 -17.63 -28.32 -21.25
C GLU A 78 -18.82 -28.92 -20.51
N THR A 79 -19.43 -29.96 -21.08
CA THR A 79 -20.55 -30.69 -20.47
C THR A 79 -20.16 -31.29 -19.12
N PHE A 80 -18.92 -31.79 -19.02
CA PHE A 80 -18.36 -32.35 -17.79
C PHE A 80 -18.23 -31.31 -16.67
N PHE A 81 -17.83 -30.07 -16.98
CA PHE A 81 -17.62 -29.01 -15.99
C PHE A 81 -18.85 -28.14 -15.73
N TRP A 82 -19.69 -27.90 -16.75
CA TRP A 82 -20.71 -26.85 -16.70
C TRP A 82 -22.16 -27.35 -16.82
N CYS A 83 -22.43 -28.48 -17.46
CA CYS A 83 -23.82 -28.88 -17.77
C CYS A 83 -24.43 -29.91 -16.81
N ASN A 84 -23.62 -30.73 -16.12
CA ASN A 84 -24.11 -31.95 -15.44
C ASN A 84 -24.27 -31.83 -13.90
N GLY A 85 -24.76 -30.70 -13.39
CA GLY A 85 -25.16 -30.52 -11.98
C GLY A 85 -24.02 -30.22 -10.98
N GLY A 86 -24.27 -30.49 -9.68
CA GLY A 86 -23.42 -30.02 -8.58
C GLY A 86 -21.96 -30.50 -8.59
N THR A 87 -21.06 -29.73 -7.97
CA THR A 87 -19.59 -29.95 -8.07
C THR A 87 -19.00 -30.91 -7.02
N SER A 88 -19.83 -31.76 -6.41
CA SER A 88 -19.38 -32.70 -5.37
C SER A 88 -18.49 -33.82 -5.91
N ALA A 89 -17.66 -34.43 -5.05
CA ALA A 89 -16.83 -35.57 -5.42
C ALA A 89 -17.66 -36.75 -5.97
N SER A 90 -18.84 -37.01 -5.39
CA SER A 90 -19.75 -38.05 -5.86
C SER A 90 -20.34 -37.74 -7.24
N ALA A 91 -20.65 -36.47 -7.51
CA ALA A 91 -21.19 -36.06 -8.81
C ALA A 91 -20.14 -36.22 -9.92
N PHE A 92 -18.90 -35.79 -9.69
CA PHE A 92 -17.82 -36.01 -10.67
C PHE A 92 -17.55 -37.48 -10.91
N ARG A 93 -17.52 -38.29 -9.84
CA ARG A 93 -17.38 -39.75 -9.97
C ARG A 93 -18.51 -40.35 -10.82
N GLN A 94 -19.75 -39.99 -10.55
CA GLN A 94 -20.91 -40.47 -11.30
C GLN A 94 -20.82 -40.11 -12.79
N ARG A 95 -20.42 -38.87 -13.14
CA ARG A 95 -20.24 -38.46 -14.54
C ARG A 95 -19.19 -39.30 -15.26
N ILE A 96 -18.08 -39.61 -14.59
CA ILE A 96 -17.03 -40.47 -15.14
C ILE A 96 -17.59 -41.89 -15.33
N ASP A 97 -18.27 -42.45 -14.33
CA ASP A 97 -18.85 -43.78 -14.40
C ASP A 97 -19.90 -43.90 -15.54
N GLU A 98 -20.74 -42.86 -15.72
CA GLU A 98 -21.71 -42.75 -16.80
C GLU A 98 -21.02 -42.71 -18.18
N GLY A 99 -20.02 -41.85 -18.37
CA GLY A 99 -19.28 -41.75 -19.62
C GLY A 99 -18.53 -43.04 -19.99
N LEU A 100 -17.97 -43.73 -18.99
CA LEU A 100 -17.35 -45.05 -19.16
C LEU A 100 -18.39 -46.11 -19.59
N SER A 101 -19.60 -46.07 -19.00
CA SER A 101 -20.66 -47.05 -19.30
C SER A 101 -21.28 -46.89 -20.69
N GLN A 102 -21.26 -45.68 -21.24
CA GLN A 102 -21.84 -45.35 -22.54
C GLN A 102 -20.92 -45.70 -23.73
N GLY A 103 -19.71 -46.23 -23.47
CA GLY A 103 -18.79 -46.69 -24.51
C GLY A 103 -18.02 -45.58 -25.25
N HIS A 104 -18.09 -44.33 -24.76
CA HIS A 104 -17.28 -43.21 -25.25
C HIS A 104 -15.82 -43.28 -24.80
N ALA A 105 -15.53 -44.12 -23.81
CA ALA A 105 -14.20 -44.29 -23.25
C ALA A 105 -13.26 -45.00 -24.23
N SER A 106 -12.30 -44.25 -24.76
CA SER A 106 -11.03 -44.87 -25.10
C SER A 106 -10.53 -45.62 -23.85
N THR A 107 -9.97 -46.82 -24.02
CA THR A 107 -9.55 -47.82 -23.00
C THR A 107 -8.46 -47.34 -22.02
N LYS A 108 -8.34 -46.02 -21.81
CA LYS A 108 -7.24 -45.29 -21.21
C LYS A 108 -7.62 -44.56 -19.91
N ILE A 109 -8.74 -44.92 -19.27
CA ILE A 109 -9.12 -44.42 -17.93
C ILE A 109 -9.43 -45.59 -17.02
N LEU A 110 -8.77 -45.61 -15.85
CA LEU A 110 -9.03 -46.54 -14.76
C LEU A 110 -9.74 -45.80 -13.63
N GLN A 111 -10.86 -46.35 -13.18
CA GLN A 111 -11.68 -45.75 -12.14
C GLN A 111 -11.56 -46.55 -10.83
N SER A 112 -11.31 -45.85 -9.73
CA SER A 112 -11.34 -46.42 -8.37
C SER A 112 -12.41 -45.75 -7.52
N GLN A 113 -12.58 -46.21 -6.27
CA GLN A 113 -13.56 -45.58 -5.36
C GLN A 113 -13.20 -44.16 -4.92
N ALA A 114 -11.91 -43.77 -4.98
CA ALA A 114 -11.40 -42.51 -4.45
C ALA A 114 -10.78 -41.58 -5.51
N ALA A 115 -10.37 -42.13 -6.66
CA ALA A 115 -9.63 -41.42 -7.68
C ALA A 115 -9.89 -41.98 -9.09
N SER A 116 -9.63 -41.15 -10.09
CA SER A 116 -9.61 -41.49 -11.50
C SER A 116 -8.18 -41.43 -12.02
N THR A 117 -7.72 -42.49 -12.67
CA THR A 117 -6.38 -42.59 -13.25
C THR A 117 -6.47 -42.54 -14.76
N VAL A 118 -5.78 -41.58 -15.35
CA VAL A 118 -5.66 -41.44 -16.80
C VAL A 118 -4.37 -42.09 -17.28
N LEU A 119 -4.47 -42.90 -18.33
CA LEU A 119 -3.35 -43.60 -18.96
C LEU A 119 -2.91 -42.85 -20.21
N TYR A 120 -1.61 -42.63 -20.33
CA TYR A 120 -0.94 -42.01 -21.45
C TYR A 120 0.02 -43.00 -22.11
N PRO A 121 0.49 -42.75 -23.35
CA PRO A 121 1.52 -43.59 -23.98
C PRO A 121 2.83 -43.64 -23.19
N ASP A 122 3.13 -42.59 -22.43
CA ASP A 122 4.38 -42.33 -21.71
C ASP A 122 4.23 -42.36 -20.17
N GLY A 123 3.07 -42.73 -19.63
CA GLY A 123 2.87 -42.94 -18.19
C GLY A 123 1.41 -42.81 -17.74
N GLU A 124 1.18 -42.52 -16.45
CA GLU A 124 -0.16 -42.40 -15.86
C GLU A 124 -0.23 -41.28 -14.82
N PHE A 125 -1.44 -40.76 -14.57
CA PHE A 125 -1.69 -39.76 -13.53
C PHE A 125 -3.02 -40.03 -12.82
N SER A 126 -3.05 -39.89 -11.49
CA SER A 126 -4.24 -40.15 -10.67
C SER A 126 -4.77 -38.87 -10.01
N ILE A 127 -6.07 -38.62 -10.16
CA ILE A 127 -6.76 -37.44 -9.61
C ILE A 127 -7.79 -37.90 -8.58
N ALA A 128 -7.65 -37.43 -7.34
CA ALA A 128 -8.64 -37.70 -6.30
C ALA A 128 -9.97 -36.97 -6.59
N HIS A 129 -11.10 -37.66 -6.41
CA HIS A 129 -12.44 -37.07 -6.67
C HIS A 129 -12.73 -35.86 -5.79
N THR A 130 -12.19 -35.87 -4.56
CA THR A 130 -12.30 -34.76 -3.59
C THR A 130 -11.67 -33.46 -4.09
N ARG A 131 -10.76 -33.53 -5.07
CA ARG A 131 -10.09 -32.37 -5.65
C ARG A 131 -10.82 -31.75 -6.83
N MET A 132 -11.73 -32.49 -7.48
CA MET A 132 -12.33 -32.07 -8.74
C MET A 132 -13.21 -30.83 -8.61
N SER A 133 -13.88 -30.63 -7.46
CA SER A 133 -14.63 -29.39 -7.16
C SER A 133 -13.73 -28.15 -7.21
N PHE A 134 -12.54 -28.24 -6.61
CA PHE A 134 -11.56 -27.15 -6.62
C PHE A 134 -10.95 -26.92 -7.99
N LEU A 135 -10.62 -27.99 -8.72
CA LEU A 135 -10.10 -27.89 -10.08
C LEU A 135 -11.13 -27.27 -11.04
N SER A 136 -12.42 -27.61 -10.88
CA SER A 136 -13.51 -26.99 -11.63
C SER A 136 -13.63 -25.50 -11.32
N ALA A 137 -13.53 -25.09 -10.06
CA ALA A 137 -13.55 -23.67 -9.69
C ALA A 137 -12.33 -22.92 -10.27
N LEU A 138 -11.17 -23.57 -10.32
CA LEU A 138 -9.97 -23.02 -10.95
C LEU A 138 -10.14 -22.85 -12.46
N LEU A 139 -10.78 -23.79 -13.15
CA LEU A 139 -11.10 -23.65 -14.57
C LEU A 139 -12.05 -22.48 -14.81
N GLU A 140 -13.10 -22.35 -14.00
CA GLU A 140 -14.04 -21.22 -14.05
C GLU A 140 -13.28 -19.90 -13.93
N PHE A 141 -12.40 -19.79 -12.92
CA PHE A 141 -11.56 -18.62 -12.72
C PHE A 141 -10.67 -18.30 -13.91
N MET A 142 -10.00 -19.30 -14.47
CA MET A 142 -9.13 -19.11 -15.62
C MET A 142 -9.90 -18.66 -16.87
N VAL A 143 -11.10 -19.20 -17.09
CA VAL A 143 -11.96 -18.80 -18.20
C VAL A 143 -12.47 -17.37 -18.00
N SER A 144 -12.87 -16.99 -16.79
CA SER A 144 -13.32 -15.63 -16.46
C SER A 144 -12.21 -14.58 -16.58
N THR A 145 -10.96 -14.94 -16.29
CA THR A 145 -9.82 -13.99 -16.28
C THR A 145 -9.05 -13.96 -17.60
N LEU A 146 -8.68 -15.11 -18.15
CA LEU A 146 -7.87 -15.20 -19.37
C LEU A 146 -8.73 -15.17 -20.63
N GLY A 147 -10.05 -15.35 -20.48
CA GLY A 147 -11.00 -15.49 -21.56
C GLY A 147 -11.10 -16.93 -22.08
N TYR A 148 -12.32 -17.37 -22.38
CA TYR A 148 -12.62 -18.72 -22.86
C TYR A 148 -11.75 -19.12 -24.06
N SER A 149 -11.69 -18.30 -25.11
CA SER A 149 -10.95 -18.63 -26.34
C SER A 149 -9.47 -18.88 -26.07
N SER A 150 -8.86 -18.06 -25.21
CA SER A 150 -7.45 -18.17 -24.82
C SER A 150 -7.17 -19.48 -24.09
N VAL A 151 -8.06 -19.88 -23.17
CA VAL A 151 -7.95 -21.14 -22.45
C VAL A 151 -8.15 -22.31 -23.40
N PHE A 152 -9.19 -22.26 -24.25
CA PHE A 152 -9.52 -23.32 -25.21
C PHE A 152 -8.37 -23.58 -26.20
N GLU A 153 -7.84 -22.53 -26.85
CA GLU A 153 -6.68 -22.64 -27.75
C GLU A 153 -5.46 -23.26 -27.05
N THR A 154 -5.30 -23.04 -25.75
CA THR A 154 -4.17 -23.59 -24.99
C THR A 154 -4.32 -25.08 -24.68
N ILE A 155 -5.56 -25.55 -24.50
CA ILE A 155 -5.85 -26.95 -24.16
C ILE A 155 -6.14 -27.83 -25.38
N GLU A 156 -6.24 -27.26 -26.58
CA GLU A 156 -6.59 -27.99 -27.80
C GLU A 156 -5.71 -29.25 -28.02
N ASP A 157 -4.40 -29.12 -27.80
CA ASP A 157 -3.44 -30.22 -27.96
C ASP A 157 -3.70 -31.40 -27.00
N ILE A 158 -4.22 -31.14 -25.79
CA ILE A 158 -4.50 -32.19 -24.80
C ILE A 158 -5.90 -32.80 -24.96
N LEU A 159 -6.75 -32.21 -25.80
CA LEU A 159 -8.06 -32.79 -26.14
C LEU A 159 -7.96 -33.93 -27.16
N SER A 160 -6.81 -34.07 -27.84
CA SER A 160 -6.53 -35.18 -28.75
C SER A 160 -6.38 -36.53 -28.00
N ASP A 161 -6.84 -37.62 -28.64
CA ASP A 161 -6.70 -38.99 -28.12
C ASP A 161 -5.23 -39.45 -27.96
N ASP A 162 -4.31 -38.76 -28.63
CA ASP A 162 -2.86 -39.02 -28.63
C ASP A 162 -2.07 -38.14 -27.65
N ALA A 163 -2.74 -37.39 -26.78
CA ALA A 163 -2.08 -36.60 -25.75
C ALA A 163 -1.11 -37.45 -24.90
N SER A 164 0.06 -36.89 -24.60
CA SER A 164 1.11 -37.50 -23.75
C SER A 164 1.26 -36.75 -22.42
N LEU A 165 1.93 -37.33 -21.43
CA LEU A 165 2.29 -36.63 -20.18
C LEU A 165 3.13 -35.38 -20.46
N GLY A 166 4.04 -35.46 -21.44
CA GLY A 166 4.83 -34.31 -21.89
C GLY A 166 3.94 -33.15 -22.36
N THR A 167 3.01 -33.44 -23.27
CA THR A 167 2.05 -32.44 -23.79
C THR A 167 1.21 -31.82 -22.68
N VAL A 168 0.72 -32.63 -21.74
CA VAL A 168 -0.07 -32.14 -20.60
C VAL A 168 0.75 -31.23 -19.68
N SER A 169 2.02 -31.56 -19.44
CA SER A 169 2.94 -30.74 -18.65
C SER A 169 3.23 -29.40 -19.33
N ASP A 170 3.46 -29.41 -20.64
CA ASP A 170 3.72 -28.21 -21.42
C ASP A 170 2.51 -27.28 -21.47
N THR A 171 1.29 -27.83 -21.64
CA THR A 171 0.03 -27.10 -21.55
C THR A 171 -0.16 -26.48 -20.17
N ALA A 172 0.09 -27.23 -19.09
CA ALA A 172 -0.02 -26.72 -17.72
C ALA A 172 0.97 -25.57 -17.45
N ASN A 173 2.20 -25.67 -17.94
CA ASN A 173 3.22 -24.63 -17.84
C ASN A 173 2.83 -23.38 -18.65
N LEU A 174 2.25 -23.55 -19.84
CA LEU A 174 1.76 -22.44 -20.65
C LEU A 174 0.60 -21.70 -19.97
N LEU A 175 -0.39 -22.43 -19.45
CA LEU A 175 -1.49 -21.87 -18.66
C LEU A 175 -1.00 -21.15 -17.41
N SER A 176 -0.05 -21.75 -16.66
CA SER A 176 0.55 -21.13 -15.48
C SER A 176 1.26 -19.81 -15.81
N ARG A 177 1.96 -19.74 -16.95
CA ARG A 177 2.61 -18.51 -17.44
C ARG A 177 1.60 -17.43 -17.82
N ARG A 178 0.51 -17.79 -18.53
CA ARG A 178 -0.56 -16.85 -18.89
C ARG A 178 -1.24 -16.29 -17.64
N LEU A 179 -1.56 -17.16 -16.68
CA LEU A 179 -2.14 -16.73 -15.41
C LEU A 179 -1.16 -15.86 -14.59
N TYR A 180 0.13 -16.19 -14.58
CA TYR A 180 1.14 -15.35 -13.91
C TYR A 180 1.24 -13.96 -14.54
N ALA A 181 1.18 -13.85 -15.87
CA ALA A 181 1.19 -12.57 -16.57
C ALA A 181 -0.03 -11.71 -16.21
N TYR A 182 -1.23 -12.30 -16.19
CA TYR A 182 -2.45 -11.65 -15.71
C TYR A 182 -2.29 -11.20 -14.25
N LEU A 183 -1.91 -12.10 -13.34
CA LEU A 183 -1.73 -11.75 -11.93
C LEU A 183 -0.58 -10.76 -11.67
N GLY A 184 0.32 -10.55 -12.62
CA GLY A 184 1.36 -9.53 -12.54
C GLY A 184 0.80 -8.10 -12.55
N THR A 185 -0.36 -7.88 -13.18
CA THR A 185 -1.05 -6.58 -13.21
C THR A 185 -2.09 -6.41 -12.10
N HIS A 186 -2.41 -7.50 -11.38
CA HIS A 186 -3.52 -7.53 -10.40
C HIS A 186 -3.10 -7.89 -8.97
N LEU A 187 -1.88 -8.37 -8.77
CA LEU A 187 -1.30 -8.67 -7.45
C LEU A 187 0.09 -8.03 -7.29
N PRO A 188 0.51 -7.71 -6.05
CA PRO A 188 1.87 -7.30 -5.76
C PRO A 188 2.91 -8.28 -6.32
N ALA A 189 4.12 -7.81 -6.64
CA ALA A 189 5.18 -8.67 -7.16
C ALA A 189 5.48 -9.87 -6.23
N ALA A 190 5.84 -11.02 -6.78
CA ALA A 190 6.03 -12.26 -6.01
C ALA A 190 7.10 -12.10 -4.90
N THR A 191 8.12 -11.28 -5.15
CA THR A 191 9.13 -10.89 -4.15
C THR A 191 8.52 -10.09 -3.00
N ALA A 192 7.59 -9.17 -3.26
CA ALA A 192 6.91 -8.43 -2.19
C ALA A 192 6.03 -9.36 -1.34
N GLN A 193 5.32 -10.30 -1.96
CA GLN A 193 4.52 -11.30 -1.25
C GLN A 193 5.35 -12.23 -0.37
N ARG A 194 6.51 -12.69 -0.87
CA ARG A 194 7.46 -13.48 -0.06
C ARG A 194 7.94 -12.72 1.17
N LYS A 195 8.28 -11.43 1.01
CA LYS A 195 8.69 -10.56 2.12
C LYS A 195 7.59 -10.36 3.15
N PHE A 196 6.37 -10.10 2.70
CA PHE A 196 5.21 -9.96 3.58
C PHE A 196 4.93 -11.26 4.37
N ARG A 197 5.01 -12.42 3.70
CA ARG A 197 4.87 -13.72 4.35
C ARG A 197 5.94 -13.94 5.42
N ALA A 198 7.21 -13.67 5.10
CA ALA A 198 8.30 -13.80 6.07
C ALA A 198 8.06 -12.93 7.32
N ALA A 199 7.60 -11.68 7.14
CA ALA A 199 7.27 -10.79 8.25
C ALA A 199 6.09 -11.31 9.10
N THR A 200 5.00 -11.75 8.45
CA THR A 200 3.82 -12.27 9.16
C THR A 200 4.06 -13.60 9.85
N GLU A 201 4.85 -14.51 9.26
CA GLU A 201 5.27 -15.76 9.90
C GLU A 201 6.15 -15.50 11.13
N PHE A 202 7.05 -14.52 11.04
CA PHE A 202 7.85 -14.09 12.19
C PHE A 202 6.97 -13.53 13.33
N LEU A 203 6.01 -12.67 13.00
CA LEU A 203 5.07 -12.12 13.98
C LEU A 203 4.21 -13.22 14.63
N ALA A 204 3.73 -14.17 13.82
CA ALA A 204 2.97 -15.31 14.30
C ALA A 204 3.79 -16.16 15.28
N ALA A 205 5.07 -16.41 14.97
CA ALA A 205 5.97 -17.16 15.85
C ALA A 205 6.25 -16.42 17.16
N ARG A 206 6.29 -15.08 17.15
CA ARG A 206 6.55 -14.25 18.32
C ARG A 206 5.34 -14.14 19.27
N HIS A 207 4.12 -14.21 18.74
CA HIS A 207 2.89 -13.90 19.49
C HIS A 207 1.85 -15.03 19.45
N ASP A 208 2.23 -16.28 19.70
CA ASP A 208 1.32 -17.45 19.79
C ASP A 208 0.33 -17.56 18.60
N ASN A 209 0.83 -17.39 17.38
CA ASN A 209 0.08 -17.35 16.11
C ASN A 209 -0.88 -16.16 15.93
N SER A 210 -0.73 -15.09 16.72
CA SER A 210 -1.48 -13.85 16.57
C SER A 210 -0.71 -12.83 15.72
N VAL A 211 -1.29 -12.46 14.57
CA VAL A 211 -0.75 -11.43 13.67
C VAL A 211 -1.66 -10.21 13.74
N LEU A 212 -1.35 -9.29 14.66
CA LEU A 212 -2.06 -8.02 14.83
C LEU A 212 -1.11 -6.87 14.52
N TYR A 213 -1.65 -5.79 13.95
CA TYR A 213 -0.85 -4.58 13.69
C TYR A 213 -0.30 -3.99 14.99
N GLU A 214 -1.03 -4.10 16.11
CA GLU A 214 -0.60 -3.63 17.44
C GLU A 214 0.68 -4.31 17.93
N ASN A 215 0.94 -5.55 17.50
CA ASN A 215 2.14 -6.32 17.87
C ASN A 215 3.37 -5.92 17.06
N ILE A 216 3.24 -4.98 16.13
CA ILE A 216 4.36 -4.42 15.36
C ILE A 216 4.84 -3.17 16.07
N ASP A 217 5.83 -3.36 16.95
CA ASP A 217 6.57 -2.31 17.67
C ASP A 217 8.03 -2.20 17.18
N ASP A 218 8.77 -1.23 17.72
CA ASP A 218 10.14 -0.94 17.31
C ASP A 218 11.11 -2.13 17.52
N GLU A 219 10.87 -2.89 18.58
CA GLU A 219 11.65 -4.07 18.98
C GLU A 219 11.38 -5.25 18.03
N ALA A 220 10.12 -5.48 17.63
CA ALA A 220 9.79 -6.51 16.66
C ALA A 220 10.47 -6.26 15.30
N VAL A 221 10.55 -4.99 14.87
CA VAL A 221 11.23 -4.61 13.62
C VAL A 221 12.74 -4.86 13.71
N LEU A 222 13.37 -4.48 14.83
CA LEU A 222 14.79 -4.72 15.07
C LEU A 222 15.11 -6.22 15.15
N ASP A 223 14.35 -6.98 15.93
CA ASP A 223 14.54 -8.42 16.11
C ASP A 223 14.39 -9.17 14.78
N PHE A 224 13.42 -8.79 13.95
CA PHE A 224 13.27 -9.36 12.62
C PHE A 224 14.53 -9.11 11.77
N TRP A 225 15.02 -7.86 11.72
CA TRP A 225 16.19 -7.54 10.93
C TRP A 225 17.42 -8.30 11.42
N VAL A 226 17.69 -8.33 12.72
CA VAL A 226 18.82 -9.08 13.30
C VAL A 226 18.73 -10.57 12.95
N THR A 227 17.52 -11.15 12.99
CA THR A 227 17.29 -12.57 12.69
C THR A 227 17.45 -12.90 11.21
N LYS A 228 16.94 -12.05 10.30
CA LYS A 228 16.79 -12.36 8.87
C LYS A 228 17.82 -11.73 7.94
N SER A 229 18.57 -10.72 8.39
CA SER A 229 19.49 -9.99 7.50
C SER A 229 20.77 -10.75 7.15
N ALA A 230 21.21 -11.68 8.00
CA ALA A 230 22.37 -12.54 7.78
C ALA A 230 21.99 -13.98 7.34
N ASP A 231 20.71 -14.23 7.08
CA ASP A 231 20.20 -15.53 6.65
C ASP A 231 20.45 -15.75 5.14
N ASP A 232 21.31 -16.72 4.80
CA ASP A 232 21.68 -17.04 3.42
C ASP A 232 20.47 -17.54 2.59
N GLU A 233 19.45 -18.11 3.24
CA GLU A 233 18.21 -18.57 2.57
C GLU A 233 17.34 -17.41 2.06
N SER A 234 17.55 -16.19 2.59
CA SER A 234 16.72 -15.03 2.26
C SER A 234 17.18 -14.26 1.01
N GLU A 235 18.09 -14.80 0.17
CA GLU A 235 18.64 -14.16 -1.05
C GLU A 235 19.09 -12.68 -0.87
N GLY A 236 19.43 -12.28 0.36
CA GLY A 236 19.78 -10.89 0.70
C GLY A 236 18.62 -9.89 0.75
N ASP A 237 17.37 -10.36 0.75
CA ASP A 237 16.17 -9.53 0.70
C ASP A 237 15.98 -8.58 1.89
N PHE A 238 16.62 -8.90 3.03
CA PHE A 238 16.49 -8.19 4.31
C PHE A 238 17.81 -7.57 4.81
N LYS A 239 18.83 -7.44 3.95
CA LYS A 239 20.16 -6.92 4.38
C LYS A 239 20.09 -5.50 4.95
N THR A 240 19.24 -4.63 4.40
CA THR A 240 19.16 -3.23 4.81
C THR A 240 18.05 -2.97 5.81
N TYR A 241 18.40 -2.34 6.92
CA TYR A 241 17.44 -2.03 7.98
C TYR A 241 16.31 -1.13 7.47
N LYS A 242 16.65 -0.10 6.67
CA LYS A 242 15.65 0.80 6.05
C LYS A 242 14.59 0.05 5.22
N ASN A 243 14.98 -1.02 4.51
CA ASN A 243 14.01 -1.82 3.74
C ASN A 243 13.12 -2.67 4.65
N VAL A 244 13.66 -3.20 5.75
CA VAL A 244 12.87 -3.91 6.75
C VAL A 244 11.86 -2.97 7.42
N VAL A 245 12.27 -1.75 7.79
CA VAL A 245 11.35 -0.74 8.34
C VAL A 245 10.21 -0.44 7.37
N ARG A 246 10.53 -0.20 6.09
CA ARG A 246 9.52 0.01 5.03
C ARG A 246 8.57 -1.19 4.88
N LEU A 247 9.10 -2.42 4.95
CA LEU A 247 8.28 -3.63 4.92
C LEU A 247 7.31 -3.69 6.11
N PHE A 248 7.78 -3.45 7.33
CA PHE A 248 6.92 -3.51 8.52
C PHE A 248 5.89 -2.38 8.59
N ILE A 249 6.21 -1.19 8.09
CA ILE A 249 5.23 -0.12 7.86
C ILE A 249 4.12 -0.61 6.94
N GLN A 250 4.48 -1.19 5.79
CA GLN A 250 3.51 -1.73 4.82
C GLN A 250 2.67 -2.86 5.43
N VAL A 251 3.29 -3.78 6.17
CA VAL A 251 2.59 -4.88 6.88
C VAL A 251 1.62 -4.31 7.91
N ARG A 252 2.05 -3.35 8.72
CA ARG A 252 1.23 -2.72 9.75
C ARG A 252 0.03 -1.99 9.14
N GLN A 253 0.24 -1.21 8.08
CA GLN A 253 -0.82 -0.51 7.36
C GLN A 253 -1.83 -1.50 6.74
N ALA A 254 -1.36 -2.57 6.10
CA ALA A 254 -2.24 -3.60 5.54
C ALA A 254 -3.10 -4.29 6.61
N LEU A 255 -2.52 -4.59 7.78
CA LEU A 255 -3.25 -5.19 8.91
C LEU A 255 -4.24 -4.21 9.55
N LEU A 256 -3.89 -2.93 9.66
CA LEU A 256 -4.79 -1.88 10.16
C LEU A 256 -6.01 -1.72 9.24
N GLN A 257 -5.78 -1.66 7.94
CA GLN A 257 -6.84 -1.57 6.93
C GLN A 257 -7.76 -2.80 6.99
N ALA A 258 -7.20 -4.01 7.09
CA ALA A 258 -7.98 -5.23 7.25
C ALA A 258 -8.84 -5.21 8.54
N ARG A 259 -8.37 -4.61 9.63
CA ARG A 259 -9.17 -4.40 10.85
C ARG A 259 -10.27 -3.39 10.64
N HIS A 260 -10.01 -2.24 10.03
CA HIS A 260 -11.04 -1.23 9.76
C HIS A 260 -12.17 -1.81 8.91
N GLN A 261 -11.83 -2.56 7.86
CA GLN A 261 -12.80 -3.31 7.05
C GLN A 261 -13.63 -4.28 7.92
N SER A 262 -12.97 -5.06 8.79
CA SER A 262 -13.64 -6.01 9.68
C SER A 262 -14.54 -5.33 10.72
N ALA A 263 -14.15 -4.16 11.24
CA ALA A 263 -14.89 -3.40 12.25
C ALA A 263 -16.10 -2.67 11.66
N LEU A 264 -15.99 -2.12 10.45
CA LEU A 264 -17.12 -1.56 9.71
C LEU A 264 -18.17 -2.63 9.42
N GLN A 265 -17.74 -3.84 9.04
CA GLN A 265 -18.62 -5.01 8.86
C GLN A 265 -19.31 -5.43 10.17
N GLN A 266 -18.69 -5.19 11.33
CA GLN A 266 -19.29 -5.51 12.65
C GLN A 266 -20.18 -4.38 13.21
N SER A 267 -19.94 -3.13 12.84
CA SER A 267 -20.69 -1.95 13.34
C SER A 267 -22.00 -1.67 12.59
N LEU A 268 -22.22 -2.26 11.42
CA LEU A 268 -23.43 -2.09 10.58
C LEU A 268 -24.56 -3.10 10.91
N SER A 269 -24.74 -3.46 12.19
CA SER A 269 -25.86 -4.32 12.61
C SER A 269 -27.10 -3.52 12.98
N ILE A 270 -27.89 -3.10 11.99
CA ILE A 270 -29.34 -2.90 12.13
C ILE A 270 -30.00 -3.49 10.86
N GLY A 271 -30.79 -4.58 11.02
CA GLY A 271 -31.24 -5.53 9.96
C GLY A 271 -32.16 -4.97 8.85
N TYR A 272 -32.72 -5.74 7.90
CA TYR A 272 -32.91 -7.19 7.73
C TYR A 272 -32.73 -7.58 6.24
N ASP A 273 -31.61 -8.19 5.87
CA ASP A 273 -31.54 -9.49 5.16
C ASP A 273 -30.10 -10.00 5.26
N ARG A 274 -29.92 -11.24 5.71
CA ARG A 274 -28.76 -11.64 6.54
C ARG A 274 -27.85 -12.69 5.90
N GLU A 275 -27.92 -12.92 4.59
CA GLU A 275 -27.28 -14.12 4.00
C GLU A 275 -26.29 -13.94 2.83
N ASN A 276 -26.15 -12.76 2.20
CA ASN A 276 -25.34 -12.66 0.96
C ASN A 276 -24.18 -11.65 0.90
N GLY A 277 -23.77 -11.02 2.00
CA GLY A 277 -22.43 -10.42 2.09
C GLY A 277 -22.03 -9.44 0.96
N GLU A 278 -22.96 -8.62 0.46
CA GLU A 278 -22.66 -7.64 -0.57
C GLU A 278 -21.80 -6.48 -0.02
N ILE A 279 -20.79 -6.08 -0.80
CA ILE A 279 -19.86 -4.98 -0.53
C ILE A 279 -20.32 -3.74 -1.32
N ASP A 280 -20.44 -2.60 -0.66
CA ASP A 280 -20.67 -1.30 -1.28
C ASP A 280 -19.39 -0.84 -2.02
N PRO A 281 -19.44 -0.64 -3.37
CA PRO A 281 -18.30 -0.17 -4.16
C PRO A 281 -17.74 1.19 -3.73
N SER A 282 -18.54 2.04 -3.07
CA SER A 282 -18.10 3.37 -2.62
C SER A 282 -17.16 3.34 -1.42
N ALA A 283 -17.10 2.23 -0.66
CA ALA A 283 -16.17 2.06 0.46
C ALA A 283 -14.74 1.69 0.00
N ILE A 284 -14.58 1.27 -1.26
CA ILE A 284 -13.27 0.98 -1.89
C ILE A 284 -12.60 2.27 -2.34
N ASP A 285 -13.37 3.26 -2.78
CA ASP A 285 -12.86 4.59 -3.15
C ASP A 285 -12.27 5.32 -1.94
N VAL A 286 -12.93 5.27 -0.78
CA VAL A 286 -12.44 5.87 0.49
C VAL A 286 -11.12 5.23 0.96
N ALA A 287 -10.96 3.92 0.74
CA ALA A 287 -9.77 3.17 1.16
C ALA A 287 -8.55 3.37 0.22
N LEU A 288 -8.80 3.66 -1.06
CA LEU A 288 -7.78 4.05 -2.03
C LEU A 288 -7.41 5.54 -1.91
N GLU A 289 -8.36 6.38 -1.48
CA GLU A 289 -8.13 7.78 -1.09
C GLU A 289 -7.19 7.85 0.13
N GLU A 290 -7.46 7.16 1.24
CA GLU A 290 -6.62 7.25 2.46
C GLU A 290 -5.16 6.77 2.30
N ILE A 291 -4.84 5.86 1.38
CA ILE A 291 -3.47 5.38 1.13
C ILE A 291 -2.74 6.31 0.14
N HIS A 292 -3.43 6.84 -0.88
CA HIS A 292 -2.87 7.86 -1.77
C HIS A 292 -2.68 9.20 -1.03
N GLU A 293 -3.58 9.57 -0.12
CA GLU A 293 -3.52 10.76 0.73
C GLU A 293 -2.25 10.85 1.58
N ARG A 294 -1.59 9.74 1.92
CA ARG A 294 -0.38 9.74 2.79
C ARG A 294 0.92 10.07 2.05
N ARG A 295 1.01 9.73 0.76
CA ARG A 295 2.08 10.21 -0.15
C ARG A 295 1.71 11.50 -0.87
N ALA A 296 0.41 11.85 -0.86
CA ALA A 296 -0.14 13.03 -1.51
C ALA A 296 0.60 14.33 -1.18
N PRO A 297 1.09 14.62 0.04
CA PRO A 297 1.67 15.94 0.27
C PRO A 297 2.96 16.17 -0.52
N LEU A 298 3.83 15.16 -0.66
CA LEU A 298 5.03 15.30 -1.51
C LEU A 298 4.71 15.22 -3.00
N ASP A 299 3.70 14.42 -3.37
CA ASP A 299 3.26 14.27 -4.75
C ASP A 299 2.52 15.52 -5.26
N GLN A 300 1.69 16.16 -4.44
CA GLN A 300 1.04 17.46 -4.67
C GLN A 300 2.07 18.56 -4.92
N LEU A 301 3.22 18.53 -4.21
CA LEU A 301 4.35 19.43 -4.48
C LEU A 301 5.10 19.11 -5.80
N ASN A 302 4.88 17.94 -6.39
CA ASN A 302 5.44 17.53 -7.69
C ASN A 302 4.46 17.70 -8.85
N GLU A 303 3.20 18.03 -8.57
CA GLU A 303 2.16 18.26 -9.57
C GLU A 303 2.04 19.74 -9.96
N ALA A 304 1.71 20.01 -11.22
CA ALA A 304 1.44 21.36 -11.68
C ALA A 304 0.11 21.86 -11.07
N PRO A 305 0.02 23.14 -10.64
CA PRO A 305 1.01 24.21 -10.80
C PRO A 305 2.06 24.32 -9.68
N ALA A 306 1.94 23.57 -8.58
CA ALA A 306 2.86 23.65 -7.44
C ALA A 306 4.31 23.27 -7.80
N SER A 307 4.50 22.34 -8.74
CA SER A 307 5.81 21.89 -9.22
C SER A 307 6.67 23.01 -9.84
N GLU A 308 6.06 24.11 -10.28
CA GLU A 308 6.78 25.28 -10.82
C GLU A 308 7.48 26.10 -9.73
N ILE A 309 7.07 25.93 -8.48
CA ILE A 309 7.60 26.61 -7.30
C ILE A 309 8.45 25.62 -6.50
N LYS A 310 9.69 26.00 -6.20
CA LYS A 310 10.62 25.12 -5.50
C LYS A 310 10.46 25.25 -3.98
N PHE A 311 9.38 24.69 -3.44
CA PHE A 311 9.10 24.67 -2.00
C PHE A 311 10.19 23.93 -1.22
N LEU A 312 10.43 22.66 -1.57
CA LEU A 312 11.43 21.79 -0.96
C LEU A 312 12.47 21.30 -1.97
N ASN A 313 13.71 21.15 -1.54
CA ASN A 313 14.79 20.57 -2.34
C ASN A 313 14.81 19.03 -2.23
N LYS A 314 15.62 18.37 -3.06
CA LYS A 314 15.71 16.91 -3.10
C LYS A 314 16.14 16.28 -1.76
N SER A 315 17.04 16.94 -1.03
CA SER A 315 17.51 16.47 0.28
C SER A 315 16.41 16.59 1.33
N GLU A 316 15.69 17.71 1.36
CA GLU A 316 14.56 17.95 2.27
C GLU A 316 13.43 16.96 2.02
N LYS A 317 13.07 16.73 0.74
CA LYS A 317 12.09 15.69 0.37
C LYS A 317 12.56 14.30 0.81
N GLY A 318 13.84 13.97 0.59
CA GLY A 318 14.42 12.68 0.99
C GLY A 318 14.44 12.45 2.50
N ALA A 319 14.59 13.51 3.29
CA ALA A 319 14.53 13.45 4.76
C ALA A 319 13.10 13.16 5.27
N LEU A 320 12.08 13.66 4.56
CA LEU A 320 10.66 13.50 4.93
C LEU A 320 10.05 12.20 4.39
N GLU A 321 10.61 11.64 3.32
CA GLU A 321 10.02 10.53 2.57
C GLU A 321 9.59 9.37 3.48
N LEU A 322 10.51 8.84 4.32
CA LEU A 322 10.20 7.70 5.17
C LEU A 322 9.12 8.03 6.23
N LEU A 323 9.15 9.24 6.78
CA LEU A 323 8.17 9.69 7.78
C LEU A 323 6.77 9.76 7.16
N LEU A 324 6.65 10.41 6.00
CA LEU A 324 5.36 10.60 5.34
C LEU A 324 4.82 9.28 4.78
N GLU A 325 5.68 8.41 4.24
CA GLU A 325 5.32 7.03 3.86
C GLU A 325 4.75 6.23 5.03
N SER A 326 5.17 6.54 6.26
CA SER A 326 4.75 5.82 7.46
C SER A 326 3.33 6.17 7.92
N GLY A 327 2.86 7.38 7.63
CA GLY A 327 1.56 7.89 8.10
C GLY A 327 1.36 7.66 9.61
N GLU A 328 0.20 7.13 10.01
CA GLU A 328 -0.10 6.82 11.42
C GLU A 328 0.87 5.81 12.05
N SER A 329 1.50 4.95 11.24
CA SER A 329 2.48 3.99 11.74
C SER A 329 3.75 4.67 12.27
N ALA A 330 4.02 5.93 11.88
CA ALA A 330 5.14 6.70 12.41
C ALA A 330 5.07 6.88 13.93
N GLN A 331 3.87 6.95 14.49
CA GLN A 331 3.65 7.11 15.92
C GLN A 331 3.88 5.82 16.71
N ALA A 332 3.73 4.68 16.04
CA ALA A 332 3.97 3.36 16.63
C ALA A 332 5.41 2.87 16.45
N LEU A 333 6.11 3.37 15.43
CA LEU A 333 7.47 2.96 15.07
C LEU A 333 8.51 4.12 15.06
N PRO A 334 8.52 5.02 16.06
CA PRO A 334 9.40 6.18 16.04
C PRO A 334 10.88 5.81 16.11
N LEU A 335 11.28 4.81 16.91
CA LEU A 335 12.69 4.42 17.01
C LEU A 335 13.16 3.72 15.74
N SER A 336 12.30 2.95 15.09
CA SER A 336 12.61 2.28 13.83
C SER A 336 12.87 3.29 12.71
N ILE A 337 12.09 4.37 12.66
CA ILE A 337 12.31 5.45 11.69
C ILE A 337 13.62 6.19 12.00
N LEU A 338 13.91 6.48 13.26
CA LEU A 338 15.17 7.10 13.66
C LEU A 338 16.39 6.23 13.33
N ARG A 339 16.35 4.96 13.70
CA ARG A 339 17.38 3.96 13.34
C ARG A 339 17.59 3.88 11.83
N ALA A 340 16.51 3.83 11.05
CA ALA A 340 16.60 3.80 9.59
C ALA A 340 17.19 5.09 9.00
N THR A 341 17.00 6.22 9.66
CA THR A 341 17.55 7.52 9.25
C THR A 341 19.03 7.60 9.57
N LEU A 342 19.43 7.28 10.80
CA LEU A 342 20.82 7.31 11.25
C LEU A 342 21.64 6.20 10.59
N PHE A 343 21.33 4.94 10.89
CA PHE A 343 22.07 3.77 10.42
C PHE A 343 21.89 3.47 8.93
N GLY A 344 20.79 3.91 8.31
CA GLY A 344 20.60 3.76 6.87
C GLY A 344 21.66 4.52 6.05
N ALA A 345 22.05 5.72 6.49
CA ALA A 345 23.11 6.49 5.84
C ALA A 345 24.47 5.79 5.98
N ILE A 346 24.75 5.23 7.15
CA ILE A 346 25.97 4.48 7.44
C ILE A 346 26.04 3.22 6.59
N GLN A 347 24.97 2.42 6.55
CA GLN A 347 24.92 1.20 5.75
C GLN A 347 25.15 1.48 4.25
N ALA A 348 24.64 2.60 3.74
CA ALA A 348 24.88 3.04 2.36
C ALA A 348 26.36 3.38 2.12
N GLN A 349 27.01 4.07 3.06
CA GLN A 349 28.45 4.35 3.01
C GLN A 349 29.28 3.06 3.08
N LEU A 350 28.98 2.16 4.02
CA LEU A 350 29.63 0.85 4.15
C LEU A 350 29.53 0.06 2.85
N THR A 351 28.33 -0.05 2.29
CA THR A 351 28.08 -0.78 1.03
C THR A 351 28.86 -0.16 -0.14
N GLN A 352 28.95 1.17 -0.21
CA GLN A 352 29.66 1.85 -1.28
C GLN A 352 31.19 1.72 -1.15
N ALA A 353 31.73 1.74 0.07
CA ALA A 353 33.14 1.52 0.34
C ALA A 353 33.56 0.06 0.06
N LEU A 354 32.70 -0.90 0.43
CA LEU A 354 32.81 -2.31 0.06
C LEU A 354 32.93 -2.52 -1.45
N ARG A 355 32.06 -1.86 -2.22
CA ARG A 355 32.11 -1.90 -3.70
C ARG A 355 33.40 -1.33 -4.29
N ARG A 356 34.11 -0.48 -3.54
CA ARG A 356 35.41 0.09 -3.94
C ARG A 356 36.59 -0.79 -3.50
N GLY A 357 36.34 -1.96 -2.91
CA GLY A 357 37.36 -2.92 -2.50
C GLY A 357 38.12 -2.51 -1.24
N THR A 358 37.57 -1.62 -0.42
CA THR A 358 38.16 -1.27 0.88
C THR A 358 37.88 -2.39 1.89
N ASP A 359 38.86 -2.69 2.73
CA ASP A 359 38.72 -3.70 3.79
C ASP A 359 37.63 -3.32 4.81
N ILE A 360 36.76 -4.28 5.15
CA ILE A 360 35.54 -4.02 5.92
C ILE A 360 35.86 -3.61 7.35
N ALA A 361 36.84 -4.22 7.99
CA ALA A 361 37.23 -3.87 9.36
C ALA A 361 37.67 -2.40 9.43
N THR A 362 38.48 -1.98 8.46
CA THR A 362 38.93 -0.58 8.34
C THR A 362 37.76 0.39 8.11
N ILE A 363 36.76 0.01 7.29
CA ILE A 363 35.58 0.86 7.05
C ILE A 363 34.74 0.98 8.32
N ILE A 364 34.49 -0.15 9.00
CA ILE A 364 33.68 -0.16 10.24
C ILE A 364 34.34 0.72 11.30
N GLU A 365 35.64 0.58 11.57
CA GLU A 365 36.36 1.45 12.50
C GLU A 365 36.28 2.94 12.11
N THR A 366 36.38 3.24 10.82
CA THR A 366 36.27 4.62 10.30
C THR A 366 34.84 5.17 10.37
N SER A 367 33.82 4.31 10.36
CA SER A 367 32.40 4.68 10.47
C SER A 367 31.88 4.70 11.90
N GLU A 368 32.47 3.94 12.82
CA GLU A 368 32.19 3.99 14.27
C GLU A 368 32.65 5.31 14.88
N ALA A 369 33.83 5.82 14.51
CA ALA A 369 34.39 7.03 15.11
C ALA A 369 33.54 8.32 14.91
N PRO A 370 32.89 8.58 13.75
CA PRO A 370 31.97 9.69 13.58
C PRO A 370 30.66 9.56 14.36
N LEU A 371 30.17 8.35 14.63
CA LEU A 371 28.93 8.11 15.40
C LEU A 371 29.10 8.40 16.88
N ASN A 372 30.32 8.30 17.41
CA ASN A 372 30.63 8.83 18.74
C ASN A 372 30.33 10.34 18.86
N ASN A 373 30.16 11.05 17.75
CA ASN A 373 29.84 12.48 17.70
C ASN A 373 28.51 12.81 17.00
N ARG A 374 27.75 11.80 16.53
CA ARG A 374 26.43 12.02 15.91
C ARG A 374 25.45 10.94 16.34
N GLY A 375 24.48 11.31 17.16
CA GLY A 375 23.47 10.42 17.72
C GLY A 375 22.05 10.74 17.28
N TYR A 376 21.07 10.22 18.03
CA TYR A 376 19.66 10.54 17.81
C TYR A 376 19.33 12.02 18.07
N ASP A 377 20.05 12.69 18.98
CA ASP A 377 19.89 14.13 19.23
C ASP A 377 20.16 14.96 17.97
N ASP A 378 21.21 14.65 17.22
CA ASP A 378 21.50 15.36 15.96
C ASP A 378 20.42 15.13 14.91
N CYS A 379 19.84 13.93 14.89
CA CYS A 379 18.70 13.63 14.01
C CYS A 379 17.46 14.44 14.41
N LEU A 380 17.20 14.59 15.72
CA LEU A 380 16.11 15.43 16.22
C LEU A 380 16.34 16.90 15.86
N GLU A 381 17.55 17.43 16.09
CA GLU A 381 17.92 18.79 15.69
C GLU A 381 17.74 19.02 14.18
N ASP A 382 18.12 18.05 13.36
CA ASP A 382 17.95 18.15 11.90
C ASP A 382 16.47 18.18 11.50
N LEU A 383 15.60 17.43 12.18
CA LEU A 383 14.15 17.46 11.98
C LEU A 383 13.54 18.79 12.44
N GLU A 384 13.97 19.34 13.59
CA GLU A 384 13.52 20.65 14.08
C GLU A 384 13.96 21.80 13.16
N ARG A 385 15.19 21.75 12.64
CA ARG A 385 15.67 22.69 11.61
C ARG A 385 14.82 22.62 10.35
N LEU A 386 14.41 21.41 9.97
CA LEU A 386 13.53 21.18 8.82
C LEU A 386 12.11 21.71 9.06
N ASP A 387 11.52 21.50 10.25
CA ASP A 387 10.22 22.08 10.63
C ASP A 387 10.26 23.61 10.56
N THR A 388 11.28 24.22 11.16
CA THR A 388 11.51 25.67 11.14
C THR A 388 11.70 26.19 9.71
N HIS A 389 12.32 25.40 8.83
CA HIS A 389 12.46 25.74 7.42
C HIS A 389 11.12 25.67 6.68
N ILE A 390 10.33 24.62 6.90
CA ILE A 390 8.98 24.47 6.34
C ILE A 390 8.08 25.64 6.78
N GLU A 391 8.11 26.04 8.06
CA GLU A 391 7.38 27.22 8.53
C GLU A 391 7.79 28.49 7.78
N ARG A 392 9.08 28.71 7.54
CA ARG A 392 9.57 29.85 6.76
C ARG A 392 9.07 29.83 5.32
N VAL A 393 8.97 28.66 4.70
CA VAL A 393 8.41 28.50 3.34
C VAL A 393 6.92 28.81 3.35
N LEU A 394 6.16 28.29 4.33
CA LEU A 394 4.74 28.58 4.51
C LEU A 394 4.46 30.07 4.70
N LEU A 395 5.23 30.75 5.55
CA LEU A 395 5.16 32.20 5.74
C LEU A 395 5.40 32.97 4.43
N ALA A 396 6.37 32.54 3.63
CA ALA A 396 6.62 33.15 2.32
C ALA A 396 5.47 32.91 1.34
N SER A 397 4.91 31.69 1.30
CA SER A 397 3.76 31.34 0.46
C SER A 397 2.53 32.15 0.86
N PHE A 398 2.24 32.24 2.17
CA PHE A 398 1.17 33.10 2.70
C PHE A 398 1.31 34.54 2.21
N TYR A 399 2.52 35.14 2.24
CA TYR A 399 2.71 36.50 1.76
C TYR A 399 2.30 36.67 0.30
N HIS A 400 2.69 35.74 -0.58
CA HIS A 400 2.32 35.79 -2.00
C HIS A 400 0.82 35.64 -2.24
N ILE A 401 0.14 34.75 -1.49
CA ILE A 401 -1.31 34.52 -1.58
C ILE A 401 -2.08 35.73 -1.04
N ALA A 402 -1.68 36.26 0.13
CA ALA A 402 -2.31 37.40 0.76
C ALA A 402 -2.17 38.68 -0.08
N MET A 403 -0.99 38.95 -0.64
CA MET A 403 -0.79 40.13 -1.51
C MET A 403 -1.48 40.02 -2.86
N ALA A 404 -1.83 38.81 -3.29
CA ALA A 404 -2.70 38.60 -4.45
C ALA A 404 -4.20 38.78 -4.15
N GLY A 405 -4.58 38.90 -2.87
CA GLY A 405 -5.97 39.06 -2.46
C GLY A 405 -6.77 37.75 -2.49
N ASP A 406 -6.10 36.59 -2.43
CA ASP A 406 -6.77 35.28 -2.43
C ASP A 406 -7.20 34.87 -1.02
N ASP A 407 -8.49 34.55 -0.85
CA ASP A 407 -9.10 34.27 0.45
C ASP A 407 -8.52 33.05 1.16
N THR A 408 -7.84 32.15 0.44
CA THR A 408 -7.15 30.98 1.02
C THR A 408 -6.04 31.38 1.98
N ALA A 409 -5.53 32.62 1.89
CA ALA A 409 -4.63 33.19 2.88
C ALA A 409 -5.23 33.15 4.30
N ILE A 410 -6.54 33.30 4.46
CA ILE A 410 -7.22 33.22 5.76
C ILE A 410 -7.10 31.81 6.33
N SER A 411 -7.38 30.78 5.53
CA SER A 411 -7.26 29.38 5.96
C SER A 411 -5.83 29.06 6.40
N ILE A 412 -4.83 29.50 5.64
CA ILE A 412 -3.42 29.31 5.99
C ILE A 412 -3.05 30.06 7.29
N LEU A 413 -3.55 31.30 7.47
CA LEU A 413 -3.35 32.07 8.70
C LEU A 413 -3.92 31.34 9.92
N MET A 414 -5.16 30.84 9.81
CA MET A 414 -5.83 30.12 10.89
C MET A 414 -5.10 28.83 11.26
N GLU A 415 -4.58 28.10 10.27
CA GLU A 415 -3.82 26.87 10.55
C GLU A 415 -2.45 27.17 11.18
N MET A 416 -1.79 28.26 10.74
CA MET A 416 -0.47 28.65 11.27
C MET A 416 -0.52 29.34 12.64
N ARG A 417 -1.65 30.01 12.95
CA ARG A 417 -1.86 30.80 14.17
C ARG A 417 -3.33 30.64 14.65
N PRO A 418 -3.73 29.45 15.12
CA PRO A 418 -5.12 29.17 15.50
C PRO A 418 -5.62 30.00 16.68
N GLU A 419 -4.71 30.46 17.53
CA GLU A 419 -5.02 31.26 18.74
C GLU A 419 -4.98 32.78 18.50
N MET A 420 -4.83 33.24 17.25
CA MET A 420 -4.74 34.68 16.95
C MET A 420 -6.08 35.38 17.18
N ASP A 421 -6.07 36.49 17.92
CA ASP A 421 -7.26 37.30 18.12
C ASP A 421 -7.52 38.22 16.92
N LEU A 422 -8.47 37.81 16.06
CA LEU A 422 -8.91 38.60 14.92
C LEU A 422 -10.10 39.54 15.23
N SER A 423 -10.62 39.56 16.47
CA SER A 423 -11.73 40.42 16.85
C SER A 423 -11.54 41.91 16.54
N PRO A 424 -10.31 42.50 16.55
CA PRO A 424 -10.10 43.89 16.18
C PRO A 424 -10.44 44.21 14.71
N LEU A 425 -10.47 43.20 13.83
CA LEU A 425 -10.80 43.37 12.41
C LEU A 425 -12.30 43.48 12.15
N ALA A 426 -13.15 43.13 13.13
CA ALA A 426 -14.61 43.26 13.00
C ALA A 426 -15.05 44.71 12.74
N ALA A 427 -14.26 45.70 13.16
CA ALA A 427 -14.51 47.12 12.91
C ALA A 427 -14.21 47.56 11.47
N LEU A 428 -13.46 46.76 10.71
CA LEU A 428 -13.12 47.02 9.30
C LEU A 428 -14.11 46.37 8.33
N LEU A 429 -14.87 45.36 8.77
CA LEU A 429 -15.92 44.75 7.96
C LEU A 429 -17.06 45.76 7.76
N PRO A 430 -17.66 45.83 6.55
CA PRO A 430 -18.81 46.71 6.32
C PRO A 430 -19.90 46.39 7.34
N SER A 431 -20.34 47.38 8.12
CA SER A 431 -21.52 47.20 8.95
C SER A 431 -22.71 46.98 8.01
N ASP A 432 -23.33 45.81 8.04
CA ASP A 432 -24.65 45.59 7.44
C ASP A 432 -25.60 46.63 8.04
N LYS A 433 -25.86 47.70 7.29
CA LYS A 433 -27.15 48.37 7.45
C LYS A 433 -28.17 47.37 6.93
N PRO A 434 -29.23 47.05 7.69
CA PRO A 434 -30.24 46.12 7.21
C PRO A 434 -30.84 46.70 5.94
N THR A 435 -30.50 46.11 4.80
CA THR A 435 -31.25 46.30 3.57
C THR A 435 -32.61 45.66 3.79
N PRO A 436 -33.72 46.37 3.53
CA PRO A 436 -35.04 45.80 3.71
C PRO A 436 -35.23 44.63 2.74
N ASP A 437 -35.53 43.47 3.33
CA ASP A 437 -36.03 42.21 2.76
C ASP A 437 -36.12 42.06 1.23
N ASN A 438 -35.53 40.94 0.78
CA ASN A 438 -35.92 40.17 -0.41
C ASN A 438 -35.67 40.77 -1.81
N VAL A 439 -34.39 40.90 -2.19
CA VAL A 439 -34.01 40.90 -3.61
C VAL A 439 -32.89 39.89 -3.86
N ILE A 440 -33.23 38.78 -4.54
CA ILE A 440 -32.27 37.85 -5.11
C ILE A 440 -31.88 38.39 -6.49
N TYR A 441 -30.61 38.79 -6.68
CA TYR A 441 -30.09 39.15 -8.00
C TYR A 441 -29.76 37.86 -8.77
N LEU A 442 -30.61 37.51 -9.74
CA LEU A 442 -30.33 36.49 -10.75
C LEU A 442 -29.59 37.18 -11.92
N TYR A 443 -28.35 36.76 -12.14
CA TYR A 443 -27.36 37.18 -13.16
C TYR A 443 -26.39 38.32 -12.80
N ASP A 444 -25.12 37.90 -12.60
CA ASP A 444 -23.81 38.47 -12.94
C ASP A 444 -23.65 39.99 -13.12
N GLN A 445 -24.20 40.79 -12.20
CA GLN A 445 -23.76 42.16 -11.97
C GLN A 445 -23.63 42.41 -10.46
N LYS A 446 -22.42 42.23 -9.92
CA LYS A 446 -22.05 42.74 -8.60
C LYS A 446 -22.28 44.26 -8.60
N PRO A 447 -23.08 44.85 -7.69
CA PRO A 447 -23.20 46.29 -7.59
C PRO A 447 -21.85 46.88 -7.17
N ALA A 448 -21.41 47.94 -7.85
CA ALA A 448 -20.14 48.63 -7.66
C ALA A 448 -20.02 49.40 -6.31
N SER A 449 -20.73 48.98 -5.26
CA SER A 449 -20.72 49.64 -3.94
C SER A 449 -20.54 48.68 -2.75
N ASP A 450 -20.32 47.39 -2.96
CA ASP A 450 -19.85 46.49 -1.89
C ASP A 450 -18.33 46.47 -1.87
N THR A 451 -17.75 47.42 -1.15
CA THR A 451 -16.32 47.43 -0.81
C THR A 451 -16.06 46.30 0.20
N THR A 452 -16.11 45.05 -0.28
CA THR A 452 -15.54 43.92 0.43
C THR A 452 -14.03 44.14 0.41
N LEU A 453 -13.47 44.59 1.54
CA LEU A 453 -12.03 44.70 1.71
C LEU A 453 -11.42 43.35 1.33
N THR A 454 -10.57 43.33 0.33
CA THR A 454 -9.83 42.13 -0.03
C THR A 454 -8.86 41.78 1.10
N ILE A 455 -8.55 40.50 1.28
CA ILE A 455 -7.55 40.08 2.30
C ILE A 455 -6.21 40.80 2.11
N GLY A 456 -5.85 41.16 0.86
CA GLY A 456 -4.67 41.97 0.56
C GLY A 456 -4.74 43.40 1.10
N GLU A 457 -5.92 44.02 1.10
CA GLU A 457 -6.15 45.34 1.70
C GLU A 457 -6.16 45.27 3.24
N ILE A 458 -6.73 44.20 3.83
CA ILE A 458 -6.71 43.95 5.27
C ILE A 458 -5.28 43.69 5.77
N CYS A 459 -4.50 42.89 5.04
CA CYS A 459 -3.09 42.65 5.35
C CYS A 459 -2.22 43.88 5.07
N GLY A 460 -2.58 44.69 4.06
CA GLY A 460 -1.90 45.93 3.68
C GLY A 460 -2.12 47.08 4.66
N ASP A 461 -3.30 47.19 5.26
CA ASP A 461 -3.70 48.21 6.26
C ASP A 461 -3.96 47.59 7.65
N SER A 462 -3.03 46.72 8.08
CA SER A 462 -3.11 45.94 9.31
C SER A 462 -2.96 46.76 10.62
N ALA A 463 -3.04 48.09 10.56
CA ALA A 463 -2.89 48.96 11.73
C ALA A 463 -3.95 48.72 12.81
N ALA A 464 -5.11 48.16 12.44
CA ALA A 464 -6.19 47.81 13.35
C ALA A 464 -5.93 46.53 14.18
N CYS A 465 -5.04 45.63 13.73
CA CYS A 465 -4.70 44.39 14.43
C CYS A 465 -3.17 44.20 14.51
N PRO A 466 -2.54 44.57 15.63
CA PRO A 466 -1.08 44.47 15.79
C PRO A 466 -0.51 43.06 15.58
N GLU A 467 -1.24 42.01 16.00
CA GLU A 467 -0.83 40.61 15.83
C GLU A 467 -0.80 40.21 14.35
N LEU A 468 -1.86 40.54 13.59
CA LEU A 468 -1.89 40.32 12.15
C LEU A 468 -0.79 41.12 11.43
N SER A 469 -0.56 42.37 11.83
CA SER A 469 0.50 43.22 11.26
C SER A 469 1.89 42.62 11.48
N ALA A 470 2.14 42.09 12.69
CA ALA A 470 3.38 41.40 13.01
C ALA A 470 3.55 40.13 12.15
N PHE A 471 2.49 39.34 12.00
CA PHE A 471 2.51 38.13 11.16
C PHE A 471 2.77 38.45 9.68
N VAL A 472 2.07 39.43 9.09
CA VAL A 472 2.30 39.86 7.71
C VAL A 472 3.74 40.38 7.52
N SER A 473 4.27 41.11 8.50
CA SER A 473 5.66 41.59 8.50
C SER A 473 6.67 40.43 8.55
N GLU A 474 6.40 39.41 9.36
CA GLU A 474 7.20 38.19 9.43
C GLU A 474 7.18 37.43 8.10
N SER A 475 5.99 37.22 7.54
CA SER A 475 5.76 36.59 6.24
C SER A 475 6.49 37.30 5.10
N ARG A 476 6.47 38.64 5.09
CA ARG A 476 7.23 39.44 4.13
C ARG A 476 8.74 39.25 4.27
N LYS A 477 9.25 39.20 5.51
CA LYS A 477 10.68 38.94 5.77
C LYS A 477 11.07 37.54 5.32
N ALA A 478 10.21 36.55 5.53
CA ALA A 478 10.43 35.18 5.06
C ALA A 478 10.50 35.14 3.52
N ALA A 479 9.54 35.74 2.82
CA ALA A 479 9.51 35.82 1.36
C ALA A 479 10.78 36.46 0.78
N LYS A 480 11.29 37.54 1.41
CA LYS A 480 12.54 38.20 0.99
C LYS A 480 13.81 37.37 1.23
N ARG A 481 13.77 36.42 2.16
CA ARG A 481 14.93 35.57 2.50
C ARG A 481 15.04 34.32 1.62
N ILE A 482 13.94 33.88 1.02
CA ILE A 482 13.92 32.68 0.18
C ILE A 482 14.27 33.04 -1.25
N SER A 483 15.45 32.58 -1.71
CA SER A 483 15.94 32.81 -3.08
C SER A 483 15.64 31.65 -4.04
N ARG A 484 14.64 30.83 -3.74
CA ARG A 484 14.29 29.64 -4.55
C ARG A 484 13.41 30.05 -5.73
N GLN A 485 13.42 29.25 -6.79
CA GLN A 485 12.52 29.40 -7.93
C GLN A 485 11.06 29.50 -7.44
N GLY A 486 10.34 30.51 -7.93
CA GLY A 486 8.99 30.87 -7.49
C GLY A 486 8.96 32.00 -6.44
N PHE A 487 10.02 32.19 -5.64
CA PHE A 487 10.07 33.18 -4.54
C PHE A 487 10.96 34.40 -4.84
N SER A 488 11.71 34.41 -5.94
CA SER A 488 12.79 35.38 -6.21
C SER A 488 12.36 36.86 -6.31
N THR A 489 11.07 37.15 -6.42
CA THR A 489 10.54 38.53 -6.52
C THR A 489 9.25 38.67 -5.69
N PRO A 490 9.36 38.93 -4.37
CA PRO A 490 8.20 38.96 -3.46
C PRO A 490 7.19 40.07 -3.77
N ASP A 491 7.66 41.18 -4.35
CA ASP A 491 6.82 42.35 -4.65
C ASP A 491 6.44 42.43 -6.16
N ALA A 492 6.70 41.39 -6.95
CA ALA A 492 6.27 41.33 -8.35
C ALA A 492 4.85 40.75 -8.47
N THR A 493 4.11 41.19 -9.50
CA THR A 493 2.79 40.63 -9.81
C THR A 493 2.92 39.14 -10.11
N VAL A 494 2.33 38.32 -9.24
CA VAL A 494 2.27 36.87 -9.37
C VAL A 494 1.17 36.51 -10.37
N THR A 495 1.42 35.53 -11.26
CA THR A 495 0.38 35.09 -12.22
C THR A 495 -0.70 34.28 -11.50
N PRO A 496 -1.95 34.24 -12.02
CA PRO A 496 -3.01 33.41 -11.44
C PRO A 496 -2.61 31.95 -11.27
N ASN A 497 -1.88 31.38 -12.23
CA ASN A 497 -1.39 29.99 -12.14
C ASN A 497 -0.37 29.80 -11.01
N MET A 498 0.51 30.79 -10.78
CA MET A 498 1.45 30.75 -9.67
C MET A 498 0.75 30.92 -8.31
N ILE A 499 -0.35 31.68 -8.23
CA ILE A 499 -1.16 31.79 -7.00
C ILE A 499 -1.76 30.42 -6.65
N VAL A 500 -2.37 29.73 -7.61
CA VAL A 500 -2.86 28.34 -7.43
C VAL A 500 -1.71 27.42 -7.02
N GLY A 501 -0.52 27.59 -7.60
CA GLY A 501 0.68 26.83 -7.21
C GLY A 501 1.09 27.08 -5.75
N PHE A 502 1.00 28.33 -5.29
CA PHE A 502 1.27 28.69 -3.89
C PHE A 502 0.21 28.12 -2.94
N VAL A 503 -1.07 28.13 -3.32
CA VAL A 503 -2.16 27.55 -2.53
C VAL A 503 -1.96 26.04 -2.36
N ASN A 504 -1.86 25.29 -3.46
CA ASN A 504 -1.67 23.84 -3.42
C ASN A 504 -0.40 23.44 -2.66
N GLY A 505 0.68 24.22 -2.84
CA GLY A 505 1.93 23.96 -2.13
C GLY A 505 1.87 24.31 -0.64
N ALA A 506 1.12 25.34 -0.25
CA ALA A 506 0.93 25.69 1.16
C ALA A 506 0.10 24.64 1.90
N GLU A 507 -0.98 24.15 1.30
CA GLU A 507 -1.79 23.04 1.84
C GLU A 507 -0.92 21.80 2.10
N ALA A 508 -0.19 21.35 1.08
CA ALA A 508 0.73 20.22 1.21
C ALA A 508 1.78 20.44 2.32
N LEU A 509 2.33 21.65 2.43
CA LEU A 509 3.33 21.97 3.46
C LEU A 509 2.73 21.99 4.88
N LEU A 510 1.46 22.38 5.05
CA LEU A 510 0.77 22.30 6.34
C LEU A 510 0.62 20.85 6.80
N ASP A 511 0.22 19.94 5.91
CA ASP A 511 0.10 18.50 6.21
C ASP A 511 1.45 17.85 6.55
N ILE A 512 2.48 18.19 5.77
CA ILE A 512 3.85 17.75 6.04
C ILE A 512 4.30 18.24 7.41
N ARG A 513 4.09 19.53 7.71
CA ARG A 513 4.50 20.12 8.99
C ARG A 513 3.77 19.46 10.15
N LYS A 514 2.46 19.28 10.07
CA LYS A 514 1.65 18.61 11.10
C LYS A 514 2.17 17.21 11.42
N SER A 515 2.49 16.43 10.38
CA SER A 515 3.07 15.10 10.51
C SER A 515 4.46 15.14 11.17
N LEU A 516 5.31 16.09 10.75
CA LEU A 516 6.65 16.30 11.29
C LEU A 516 6.64 16.75 12.75
N THR A 517 5.87 17.77 13.09
CA THR A 517 5.75 18.29 14.47
C THR A 517 5.21 17.21 15.42
N SER A 518 4.20 16.44 14.99
CA SER A 518 3.67 15.32 15.77
C SER A 518 4.74 14.25 16.03
N PHE A 519 5.55 13.94 15.03
CA PHE A 519 6.66 13.00 15.13
C PHE A 519 7.79 13.50 16.05
N ILE A 520 8.22 14.75 15.89
CA ILE A 520 9.22 15.40 16.76
C ILE A 520 8.75 15.36 18.22
N THR A 521 7.48 15.70 18.47
CA THR A 521 6.89 15.67 19.82
C THR A 521 6.92 14.26 20.41
N LYS A 522 6.62 13.24 19.60
CA LYS A 522 6.65 11.83 20.02
C LYS A 522 8.06 11.38 20.39
N ILE A 523 9.05 11.70 19.55
CA ILE A 523 10.46 11.37 19.79
C ILE A 523 10.98 12.08 21.04
N SER A 524 10.70 13.37 21.19
CA SER A 524 11.15 14.16 22.34
C SER A 524 10.64 13.56 23.66
N ARG A 525 9.37 13.12 23.69
CA ARG A 525 8.81 12.41 24.86
C ARG A 525 9.49 11.08 25.15
N ILE A 526 9.96 10.36 24.12
CA ILE A 526 10.70 9.11 24.31
C ILE A 526 12.09 9.42 24.86
N ALA A 527 12.77 10.44 24.34
CA ALA A 527 14.05 10.92 24.84
C ALA A 527 13.97 11.26 26.34
N ASP A 528 12.94 12.02 26.73
CA ASP A 528 12.68 12.40 28.12
C ASP A 528 12.46 11.18 29.01
N ALA A 529 11.70 10.19 28.53
CA ALA A 529 11.40 8.97 29.28
C ALA A 529 12.63 8.05 29.45
N LEU A 530 13.56 8.06 28.48
CA LEU A 530 14.80 7.30 28.52
C LEU A 530 15.92 8.03 29.28
N GLY A 531 15.74 9.31 29.63
CA GLY A 531 16.77 10.10 30.28
C GLY A 531 17.89 10.54 29.33
N GLN A 532 17.53 10.92 28.09
CA GLN A 532 18.38 11.24 26.93
C GLN A 532 18.74 10.03 26.06
N TRP A 533 19.33 10.30 24.88
CA TRP A 533 19.63 9.27 23.88
C TRP A 533 20.94 8.54 24.07
N GLU A 534 21.87 9.04 24.89
CA GLU A 534 23.26 8.56 24.97
C GLU A 534 23.39 7.04 25.21
N GLU A 535 22.62 6.48 26.15
CA GLU A 535 22.63 5.04 26.42
C GLU A 535 22.05 4.24 25.23
N ARG A 536 20.97 4.74 24.62
CA ARG A 536 20.31 4.07 23.50
C ARG A 536 21.14 4.13 22.22
N ASP A 537 21.79 5.25 21.96
CA ASP A 537 22.75 5.43 20.86
C ASP A 537 23.88 4.40 20.98
N SER A 538 24.44 4.25 22.19
CA SER A 538 25.53 3.30 22.45
C SER A 538 25.09 1.85 22.20
N GLN A 539 23.92 1.45 22.72
CA GLN A 539 23.37 0.10 22.53
C GLN A 539 23.06 -0.19 21.05
N ASP A 540 22.39 0.74 20.37
CA ASP A 540 22.03 0.53 18.97
C ASP A 540 23.29 0.54 18.07
N CYS A 541 24.30 1.37 18.35
CA CYS A 541 25.56 1.33 17.62
C CYS A 541 26.20 -0.07 17.68
N GLU A 542 26.32 -0.66 18.88
CA GLU A 542 26.87 -2.00 19.05
C GLU A 542 26.09 -3.04 18.23
N ILE A 543 24.75 -3.04 18.35
CA ILE A 543 23.87 -3.96 17.61
C ILE A 543 24.06 -3.83 16.09
N PHE A 544 24.03 -2.60 15.57
CA PHE A 544 24.09 -2.36 14.13
C PHE A 544 25.46 -2.72 13.55
N PHE A 545 26.55 -2.36 14.22
CA PHE A 545 27.90 -2.70 13.74
C PHE A 545 28.18 -4.20 13.83
N ASP A 546 27.78 -4.87 14.91
CA ASP A 546 27.88 -6.34 14.99
C ASP A 546 27.08 -7.02 13.91
N GLN A 547 25.87 -6.53 13.64
CA GLN A 547 25.06 -7.07 12.58
C GLN A 547 25.66 -6.81 11.19
N TYR A 548 26.29 -5.65 10.96
CA TYR A 548 27.04 -5.41 9.72
C TYR A 548 28.21 -6.38 9.56
N ARG A 549 28.99 -6.64 10.62
CA ARG A 549 30.06 -7.64 10.62
C ARG A 549 29.52 -9.02 10.18
N ARG A 550 28.36 -9.43 10.73
CA ARG A 550 27.68 -10.69 10.37
C ARG A 550 27.21 -10.72 8.91
N ILE A 551 26.51 -9.68 8.45
CA ILE A 551 25.95 -9.60 7.08
C ILE A 551 27.05 -9.67 6.00
N TYR A 552 28.22 -9.10 6.28
CA TYR A 552 29.32 -9.00 5.33
C TYR A 552 30.49 -9.97 5.61
N GLY A 553 30.34 -10.89 6.58
CA GLY A 553 31.28 -12.00 6.81
C GLY A 553 32.61 -11.61 7.46
N VAL A 554 32.66 -10.52 8.23
CA VAL A 554 33.84 -10.14 9.01
C VAL A 554 33.73 -10.78 10.38
N SER A 555 34.66 -11.67 10.72
CA SER A 555 34.74 -12.19 12.08
C SER A 555 35.24 -11.07 13.01
N SER A 556 34.53 -10.86 14.13
CA SER A 556 34.89 -9.95 15.22
C SER A 556 36.28 -10.22 15.79
#